data_AF-A0A072P7C6-F1
#
_entry.id   AF-A0A072P7C6-F1
#
_cell.length_a   1.000
_cell.length_b   1.000
_cell.length_c   1.000
_cell.angle_alpha   90.00
_cell.angle_beta   90.00
_cell.angle_gamma   90.00
#
_symmetry.space_group_name_H-M   'P 1'
#
loop_
_entity.id
_entity.type
_entity.pdbx_description
1 polymer ?
#
loop_
_entity_poly.entity_id
_entity_poly.type
_entity_poly.pdbx_seq_one_letter_code
_entity_poly.pdbx_strand_id
1 'polypeptide(L)'
;MVFGSLVGNFDTVQQALAYQATIGHIIRSARPPTSRRPDGSLDVQESWREWIEIETAKRTNFVVYCFFNTLTIAYNVPPCLVNSEVDMELPCGTAEWLAGDTHVWNEHRKRGPPSPSFSEAFHCLVSPSKAQALPCSSFGRYVLLSAVLQNIWHLRQACIGQEESAGLSRIAYSLQKWQAMGDSGIASSTSLRSTDDPMLFISAAMLPVAYIGLCVSSALSRAAVRTQDPGTIANAIATRFNDVERSKASTTAALHATRLLNTFVRIGINLIGRTTPLVWSVQLHLHSFECCIFLSKWLEALYQASAKSHWNPEEKSIEAMVLETLAEVKLPANLAARPIYARIIYAWALMFDGPVLWGIVPVLGKALRLYVDDLERRKR
;
A
#
# COMPACT_ATOMS: atom_id res chain seq x y z
N MET A 1 -4.40 14.14 12.63
CA MET A 1 -3.90 12.74 12.61
C MET A 1 -2.47 12.63 12.09
N VAL A 2 -2.14 13.28 10.95
CA VAL A 2 -0.75 13.38 10.45
C VAL A 2 0.21 13.88 11.54
N PHE A 3 -0.23 14.77 12.43
CA PHE A 3 0.60 15.30 13.52
C PHE A 3 0.85 14.35 14.71
N GLY A 4 -0.05 13.40 15.01
CA GLY A 4 0.14 12.48 16.14
C GLY A 4 1.18 11.39 15.87
N SER A 5 1.24 10.94 14.61
CA SER A 5 2.30 10.05 14.14
C SER A 5 3.67 10.73 14.02
N LEU A 6 3.75 12.07 13.95
CA LEU A 6 5.04 12.78 13.93
C LEU A 6 5.75 12.72 15.28
N VAL A 7 5.01 12.85 16.39
CA VAL A 7 5.58 12.94 17.74
C VAL A 7 5.92 11.56 18.33
N GLY A 8 5.29 10.49 17.83
CA GLY A 8 5.39 9.16 18.45
C GLY A 8 4.65 9.07 19.79
N ASN A 9 3.77 10.04 20.07
CA ASN A 9 2.94 10.01 21.27
C ASN A 9 1.70 9.14 21.02
N PHE A 10 1.67 8.01 21.72
CA PHE A 10 0.58 7.04 21.68
C PHE A 10 -0.80 7.66 21.93
N ASP A 11 -0.93 8.55 22.91
CA ASP A 11 -2.21 9.16 23.27
C ASP A 11 -2.75 10.02 22.13
N THR A 12 -1.88 10.73 21.43
CA THR A 12 -2.26 11.54 20.26
C THR A 12 -2.68 10.65 19.08
N VAL A 13 -2.10 9.47 18.93
CA VAL A 13 -2.55 8.47 17.94
C VAL A 13 -3.94 7.94 18.31
N GLN A 14 -4.20 7.64 19.58
CA GLN A 14 -5.52 7.20 20.04
C GLN A 14 -6.60 8.29 19.85
N GLN A 15 -6.29 9.54 20.21
CA GLN A 15 -7.17 10.68 19.96
C GLN A 15 -7.44 10.87 18.47
N ALA A 16 -6.40 10.75 17.63
CA ALA A 16 -6.53 10.79 16.17
C ALA A 16 -7.51 9.74 15.66
N LEU A 17 -7.40 8.48 16.11
CA LEU A 17 -8.34 7.41 15.76
C LEU A 17 -9.78 7.76 16.20
N ALA A 18 -9.97 8.34 17.39
CA ALA A 18 -11.29 8.77 17.84
C ALA A 18 -11.93 9.84 16.92
N TYR A 19 -11.14 10.75 16.37
CA TYR A 19 -11.62 11.77 15.42
C TYR A 19 -12.02 11.22 14.04
N GLN A 20 -11.76 9.95 13.72
CA GLN A 20 -12.18 9.34 12.46
C GLN A 20 -13.68 9.50 12.24
N ALA A 21 -14.49 9.23 13.27
CA ALA A 21 -15.94 9.32 13.18
C ALA A 21 -16.42 10.75 12.86
N THR A 22 -15.82 11.76 13.49
CA THR A 22 -16.12 13.17 13.23
C THR A 22 -15.81 13.55 11.79
N ILE A 23 -14.61 13.21 11.30
CA ILE A 23 -14.22 13.49 9.92
C ILE A 23 -15.12 12.75 8.93
N GLY A 24 -15.43 11.47 9.20
CA GLY A 24 -16.35 10.69 8.39
C GLY A 24 -17.77 11.29 8.35
N HIS A 25 -18.25 11.87 9.45
CA HIS A 25 -19.52 12.59 9.47
C HIS A 25 -19.46 13.87 8.63
N ILE A 26 -18.39 14.66 8.73
CA ILE A 26 -18.21 15.87 7.93
C ILE A 26 -18.24 15.53 6.43
N ILE A 27 -17.51 14.48 6.02
CA ILE A 27 -17.50 14.02 4.62
C ILE A 27 -18.90 13.62 4.14
N ARG A 28 -19.67 12.87 4.94
CA ARG A 28 -21.05 12.47 4.60
C ARG A 28 -22.01 13.67 4.51
N SER A 29 -21.79 14.68 5.34
CA SER A 29 -22.62 15.89 5.36
C SER A 29 -22.27 16.89 4.24
N ALA A 30 -21.05 16.79 3.69
CA ALA A 30 -20.63 17.61 2.58
C ALA A 30 -21.41 17.22 1.32
N ARG A 31 -21.78 18.22 0.50
CA ARG A 31 -22.42 17.95 -0.79
C ARG A 31 -21.43 17.19 -1.69
N PRO A 32 -21.87 16.13 -2.39
CA PRO A 32 -21.01 15.47 -3.37
C PRO A 32 -20.55 16.49 -4.40
N PRO A 33 -19.24 16.58 -4.69
CA PRO A 33 -18.74 17.45 -5.73
C PRO A 33 -19.23 16.93 -7.09
N THR A 34 -20.32 17.51 -7.59
CA THR A 34 -20.86 17.18 -8.90
C THR A 34 -20.13 17.99 -9.95
N SER A 35 -19.30 17.31 -10.73
CA SER A 35 -18.71 17.88 -11.93
C SER A 35 -19.83 18.10 -12.94
N ARG A 36 -20.25 19.35 -13.14
CA ARG A 36 -20.85 19.73 -14.41
C ARG A 36 -19.70 20.07 -15.33
N ARG A 37 -19.63 19.42 -16.49
CA ARG A 37 -18.92 20.05 -17.61
C ARG A 37 -19.65 21.38 -17.84
N PRO A 38 -18.92 22.50 -17.89
CA PRO A 38 -19.55 23.77 -18.22
C PRO A 38 -20.26 23.58 -19.55
N ASP A 39 -21.57 23.76 -19.58
CA ASP A 39 -22.21 24.15 -20.83
C ASP A 39 -21.45 25.39 -21.29
N GLY A 40 -21.14 25.50 -22.59
CA GLY A 40 -20.25 26.55 -23.14
C GLY A 40 -20.77 28.00 -23.00
N SER A 41 -21.65 28.26 -22.03
CA SER A 41 -22.25 29.52 -21.64
C SER A 41 -21.45 30.30 -20.58
N LEU A 42 -20.53 29.68 -19.84
CA LEU A 42 -19.67 30.36 -18.85
C LEU A 42 -18.34 30.85 -19.45
N ASP A 43 -17.82 31.96 -18.93
CA ASP A 43 -16.44 32.39 -19.24
C ASP A 43 -15.44 31.30 -18.84
N VAL A 44 -14.37 31.13 -19.64
CA VAL A 44 -13.36 30.09 -19.44
C VAL A 44 -12.64 30.26 -18.09
N GLN A 45 -12.48 31.50 -17.62
CA GLN A 45 -11.89 31.79 -16.30
C GLN A 45 -12.82 31.38 -15.15
N GLU A 46 -14.11 31.72 -15.24
CA GLU A 46 -15.11 31.34 -14.22
C GLU A 46 -15.26 29.81 -14.16
N SER A 47 -15.28 29.16 -15.32
CA SER A 47 -15.28 27.71 -15.49
C SER A 47 -14.05 27.02 -14.88
N TRP A 48 -12.86 27.61 -15.01
CA TRP A 48 -11.65 27.07 -14.37
C TRP A 48 -11.69 27.19 -12.85
N ARG A 49 -12.15 28.33 -12.31
CA ARG A 49 -12.29 28.53 -10.86
C ARG A 49 -13.27 27.54 -10.25
N GLU A 50 -14.45 27.39 -10.84
CA GLU A 50 -15.45 26.40 -10.40
C GLU A 50 -14.87 24.98 -10.47
N TRP A 51 -14.14 24.66 -11.54
CA TRP A 51 -13.48 23.35 -11.65
C TRP A 51 -12.42 23.13 -10.57
N ILE A 52 -11.60 24.13 -10.23
CA ILE A 52 -10.60 24.01 -9.15
C ILE A 52 -11.31 23.65 -7.84
N GLU A 53 -12.42 24.32 -7.51
CA GLU A 53 -13.18 24.05 -6.29
C GLU A 53 -13.73 22.61 -6.27
N ILE A 54 -14.35 22.17 -7.37
CA ILE A 54 -14.89 20.81 -7.52
C ILE A 54 -13.78 19.76 -7.43
N GLU A 55 -12.68 19.93 -8.17
CA GLU A 55 -11.56 18.99 -8.19
C GLU A 55 -10.85 18.95 -6.84
N THR A 56 -10.71 20.09 -6.15
CA THR A 56 -10.18 20.17 -4.79
C THR A 56 -11.06 19.39 -3.82
N ALA A 57 -12.39 19.55 -3.91
CA ALA A 57 -13.33 18.80 -3.08
C ALA A 57 -13.26 17.29 -3.37
N LYS A 58 -13.25 16.86 -4.65
CA LYS A 58 -13.08 15.44 -5.03
C LYS A 58 -11.80 14.85 -4.44
N ARG A 59 -10.66 15.52 -4.65
CA ARG A 59 -9.36 15.08 -4.15
C ARG A 59 -9.36 15.00 -2.62
N THR A 60 -9.92 15.98 -1.93
CA THR A 60 -10.03 15.99 -0.47
C THR A 60 -10.82 14.78 0.04
N ASN A 61 -11.99 14.51 -0.54
CA ASN A 61 -12.81 13.36 -0.16
C ASN A 61 -12.05 12.03 -0.37
N PHE A 62 -11.41 11.86 -1.53
CA PHE A 62 -10.64 10.64 -1.81
C PHE A 62 -9.39 10.51 -0.93
N VAL A 63 -8.71 11.61 -0.59
CA VAL A 63 -7.58 11.57 0.36
C VAL A 63 -8.06 11.08 1.73
N VAL A 64 -9.18 11.62 2.24
CA VAL A 64 -9.74 11.18 3.53
C VAL A 64 -10.14 9.70 3.49
N TYR A 65 -10.80 9.27 2.41
CA TYR A 65 -11.17 7.87 2.20
C TYR A 65 -9.95 6.93 2.17
N CYS A 66 -8.92 7.24 1.38
CA CYS A 66 -7.69 6.42 1.31
C CYS A 66 -6.93 6.43 2.64
N PHE A 67 -6.98 7.55 3.37
CA PHE A 67 -6.42 7.66 4.70
C PHE A 67 -7.13 6.73 5.69
N PHE A 68 -8.47 6.66 5.70
CA PHE A 68 -9.20 5.70 6.52
C PHE A 68 -8.91 4.24 6.14
N ASN A 69 -8.74 3.95 4.85
CA ASN A 69 -8.31 2.63 4.40
C ASN A 69 -6.89 2.29 4.86
N THR A 70 -5.98 3.26 4.86
CA THR A 70 -4.65 3.09 5.44
C THR A 70 -4.73 2.69 6.90
N LEU A 71 -5.55 3.37 7.71
CA LEU A 71 -5.72 3.04 9.12
C LEU A 71 -6.32 1.64 9.32
N THR A 72 -7.28 1.27 8.47
CA THR A 72 -7.89 -0.07 8.44
C THR A 72 -6.83 -1.15 8.22
N ILE A 73 -5.97 -0.95 7.21
CA ILE A 73 -4.90 -1.88 6.86
C ILE A 73 -3.80 -1.88 7.94
N ALA A 74 -3.42 -0.72 8.48
CA ALA A 74 -2.33 -0.61 9.44
C ALA A 74 -2.67 -1.17 10.82
N TYR A 75 -3.90 -0.94 11.29
CA TYR A 75 -4.30 -1.19 12.68
C TYR A 75 -5.42 -2.22 12.83
N ASN A 76 -5.89 -2.79 11.73
CA ASN A 76 -7.03 -3.72 11.70
C ASN A 76 -8.28 -3.13 12.39
N VAL A 77 -8.58 -1.87 12.11
CA VAL A 77 -9.81 -1.19 12.57
C VAL A 77 -10.85 -1.15 11.45
N PRO A 78 -12.16 -1.15 11.74
CA PRO A 78 -13.17 -1.01 10.69
C PRO A 78 -13.01 0.27 9.85
N PRO A 79 -13.25 0.21 8.54
CA PRO A 79 -13.20 1.40 7.69
C PRO A 79 -14.29 2.39 8.10
N CYS A 80 -13.91 3.67 8.21
CA CYS A 80 -14.85 4.73 8.61
C CYS A 80 -15.74 5.21 7.45
N LEU A 81 -15.29 5.01 6.20
CA LEU A 81 -16.06 5.22 4.97
C LEU A 81 -15.97 3.94 4.14
N VAL A 82 -17.11 3.44 3.66
CA VAL A 82 -17.16 2.27 2.78
C VAL A 82 -17.15 2.66 1.31
N ASN A 83 -16.78 1.73 0.43
CA ASN A 83 -16.70 1.95 -1.03
C ASN A 83 -17.98 2.57 -1.62
N SER A 84 -19.17 2.20 -1.14
CA SER A 84 -20.44 2.73 -1.64
C SER A 84 -20.71 4.19 -1.24
N GLU A 85 -19.94 4.76 -0.31
CA GLU A 85 -20.11 6.14 0.17
C GLU A 85 -19.25 7.17 -0.58
N VAL A 86 -18.39 6.72 -1.51
CA VAL A 86 -17.41 7.58 -2.21
C VAL A 86 -17.62 7.61 -3.72
N ASP A 87 -18.85 7.37 -4.17
CA ASP A 87 -19.17 7.38 -5.60
C ASP A 87 -19.21 8.79 -6.18
N MET A 88 -18.09 9.18 -6.81
CA MET A 88 -17.91 10.43 -7.55
C MET A 88 -16.90 10.19 -8.69
N GLU A 89 -16.79 11.13 -9.63
CA GLU A 89 -15.75 11.07 -10.67
C GLU A 89 -14.35 10.91 -10.05
N LEU A 90 -13.52 10.02 -10.60
CA LEU A 90 -12.15 9.89 -10.16
C LEU A 90 -11.36 11.20 -10.38
N PRO A 91 -10.29 11.46 -9.60
CA PRO A 91 -9.47 12.65 -9.76
C PRO A 91 -8.84 12.72 -11.14
N CYS A 92 -8.72 13.94 -11.67
CA CYS A 92 -8.13 14.18 -12.98
C CYS A 92 -6.62 13.84 -13.02
N GLY A 93 -6.02 13.89 -14.21
CA GLY A 93 -4.60 13.66 -14.41
C GLY A 93 -3.71 14.70 -13.72
N THR A 94 -2.48 14.32 -13.36
CA THR A 94 -1.52 15.19 -12.67
C THR A 94 -1.22 16.48 -13.46
N ALA A 95 -1.08 16.39 -14.79
CA ALA A 95 -0.81 17.56 -15.63
C ALA A 95 -1.98 18.56 -15.67
N GLU A 96 -3.22 18.06 -15.69
CA GLU A 96 -4.41 18.92 -15.61
C GLU A 96 -4.51 19.59 -14.24
N TRP A 97 -4.23 18.86 -13.16
CA TRP A 97 -4.23 19.39 -11.79
C TRP A 97 -3.14 20.43 -11.52
N LEU A 98 -1.94 20.23 -12.06
CA LEU A 98 -0.80 21.13 -11.86
C LEU A 98 -0.75 22.28 -12.87
N ALA A 99 -1.76 22.43 -13.73
CA ALA A 99 -1.82 23.52 -14.69
C ALA A 99 -1.80 24.88 -13.97
N GLY A 100 -0.81 25.72 -14.30
CA GLY A 100 -0.61 27.01 -13.66
C GLY A 100 -1.55 28.12 -14.14
N ASP A 101 -2.24 27.91 -15.26
CA ASP A 101 -3.16 28.86 -15.85
C ASP A 101 -4.30 28.15 -16.61
N THR A 102 -5.34 28.92 -16.95
CA THR A 102 -6.52 28.44 -17.69
C THR A 102 -6.21 27.85 -19.05
N HIS A 103 -5.21 28.38 -19.75
CA HIS A 103 -4.92 27.94 -21.12
C HIS A 103 -4.34 26.54 -21.08
N VAL A 104 -3.30 26.33 -20.26
CA VAL A 104 -2.66 25.03 -20.02
C VAL A 104 -3.68 24.01 -19.50
N TRP A 105 -4.53 24.42 -18.55
CA TRP A 105 -5.61 23.57 -18.03
C TRP A 105 -6.57 23.09 -19.13
N ASN A 106 -7.07 24.02 -19.95
CA ASN A 106 -8.03 23.71 -21.01
C ASN A 106 -7.39 22.83 -22.10
N GLU A 107 -6.11 23.02 -22.41
CA GLU A 107 -5.38 22.13 -23.31
C GLU A 107 -5.32 20.70 -22.79
N HIS A 108 -4.90 20.51 -21.54
CA HIS A 108 -4.83 19.17 -20.92
C HIS A 108 -6.21 18.52 -20.84
N ARG A 109 -7.24 19.28 -20.47
CA ARG A 109 -8.61 18.80 -20.35
C ARG A 109 -9.23 18.38 -21.69
N LYS A 110 -8.91 19.08 -22.79
CA LYS A 110 -9.36 18.72 -24.15
C LYS A 110 -8.64 17.50 -24.70
N ARG A 111 -7.35 17.33 -24.39
CA ARG A 111 -6.54 16.19 -24.82
C ARG A 111 -6.83 14.93 -24.00
N GLY A 112 -7.21 15.09 -22.74
CA GLY A 112 -7.48 14.01 -21.81
C GLY A 112 -8.87 13.38 -22.00
N PRO A 113 -9.00 12.05 -21.86
CA PRO A 113 -10.30 11.40 -21.76
C PRO A 113 -11.05 11.85 -20.48
N PRO A 114 -12.39 11.80 -20.47
CA PRO A 114 -13.16 12.04 -19.25
C PRO A 114 -12.75 11.05 -18.15
N SER A 115 -12.73 11.54 -16.90
CA SER A 115 -12.49 10.67 -15.74
C SER A 115 -13.75 9.84 -15.49
N PRO A 116 -13.65 8.50 -15.36
CA PRO A 116 -14.80 7.66 -15.05
C PRO A 116 -15.27 7.90 -13.61
N SER A 117 -16.51 7.52 -13.30
CA SER A 117 -16.94 7.45 -11.89
C SER A 117 -16.16 6.38 -11.12
N PHE A 118 -16.11 6.53 -9.79
CA PHE A 118 -15.56 5.50 -8.92
C PHE A 118 -16.27 4.15 -9.13
N SER A 119 -17.61 4.14 -9.13
CA SER A 119 -18.39 2.92 -9.32
C SER A 119 -18.14 2.25 -10.67
N GLU A 120 -18.07 3.00 -11.76
CA GLU A 120 -17.76 2.50 -13.11
C GLU A 120 -16.37 1.85 -13.14
N ALA A 121 -15.37 2.58 -12.64
CA ALA A 121 -13.99 2.12 -12.66
C ALA A 121 -13.79 0.90 -11.75
N PHE A 122 -14.39 0.92 -10.57
CA PHE A 122 -14.31 -0.19 -9.62
C PHE A 122 -15.06 -1.43 -10.13
N HIS A 123 -16.25 -1.27 -10.72
CA HIS A 123 -17.01 -2.36 -11.32
C HIS A 123 -16.23 -3.03 -12.45
N CYS A 124 -15.59 -2.26 -13.32
CA CYS A 124 -14.72 -2.79 -14.37
C CYS A 124 -13.55 -3.62 -13.79
N LEU A 125 -12.99 -3.19 -12.67
CA LEU A 125 -11.90 -3.86 -11.98
C LEU A 125 -12.33 -5.21 -11.37
N VAL A 126 -13.53 -5.27 -10.77
CA VAL A 126 -14.05 -6.47 -10.09
C VAL A 126 -14.84 -7.42 -10.97
N SER A 127 -15.26 -6.96 -12.15
CA SER A 127 -15.95 -7.78 -13.15
C SER A 127 -15.03 -8.89 -13.70
N PRO A 128 -15.55 -10.06 -14.07
CA PRO A 128 -14.77 -11.12 -14.73
C PRO A 128 -14.46 -10.82 -16.21
N SER A 129 -14.98 -9.72 -16.79
CA SER A 129 -14.71 -9.32 -18.18
C SER A 129 -13.22 -9.09 -18.43
N LYS A 130 -12.78 -9.08 -19.71
CA LYS A 130 -11.38 -8.72 -20.03
C LYS A 130 -11.03 -7.33 -19.49
N ALA A 131 -9.74 -7.12 -19.19
CA ALA A 131 -9.23 -5.79 -18.82
C ALA A 131 -9.58 -4.79 -19.93
N GLN A 132 -10.43 -3.82 -19.61
CA GLN A 132 -10.67 -2.66 -20.46
C GLN A 132 -9.69 -1.56 -20.05
N ALA A 133 -9.09 -0.88 -21.02
CA ALA A 133 -8.28 0.29 -20.76
C ALA A 133 -9.20 1.41 -20.23
N LEU A 134 -9.25 1.56 -18.90
CA LEU A 134 -9.93 2.68 -18.29
C LEU A 134 -8.93 3.82 -18.09
N PRO A 135 -9.25 5.03 -18.56
CA PRO A 135 -8.39 6.18 -18.36
C PRO A 135 -8.44 6.59 -16.89
N CYS A 136 -7.41 6.19 -16.13
CA CYS A 136 -7.35 6.44 -14.70
C CYS A 136 -6.03 7.14 -14.37
N SER A 137 -6.14 8.31 -13.72
CA SER A 137 -4.98 9.02 -13.20
C SER A 137 -4.25 8.19 -12.14
N SER A 138 -2.98 8.48 -11.88
CA SER A 138 -2.22 7.81 -10.82
C SER A 138 -2.90 7.91 -9.46
N PHE A 139 -3.58 9.04 -9.18
CA PHE A 139 -4.38 9.17 -7.97
C PHE A 139 -5.66 8.33 -8.00
N GLY A 140 -6.38 8.30 -9.12
CA GLY A 140 -7.51 7.38 -9.29
C GLY A 140 -7.11 5.91 -9.10
N ARG A 141 -5.92 5.51 -9.57
CA ARG A 141 -5.41 4.15 -9.39
C ARG A 141 -5.11 3.83 -7.92
N TYR A 142 -4.55 4.80 -7.19
CA TYR A 142 -4.36 4.70 -5.75
C TYR A 142 -5.70 4.54 -4.99
N VAL A 143 -6.73 5.30 -5.38
CA VAL A 143 -8.10 5.17 -4.84
C VAL A 143 -8.66 3.76 -5.09
N LEU A 144 -8.56 3.27 -6.33
CA LEU A 144 -9.08 1.95 -6.71
C LEU A 144 -8.37 0.81 -5.96
N LEU A 145 -7.05 0.88 -5.79
CA LEU A 145 -6.32 -0.14 -5.04
C LEU A 145 -6.64 -0.08 -3.54
N SER A 146 -6.87 1.11 -3.00
CA SER A 146 -7.39 1.29 -1.62
C SER A 146 -8.76 0.61 -1.45
N ALA A 147 -9.64 0.74 -2.43
CA ALA A 147 -10.95 0.07 -2.43
C ALA A 147 -10.85 -1.45 -2.51
N VAL A 148 -9.90 -1.98 -3.30
CA VAL A 148 -9.62 -3.42 -3.35
C VAL A 148 -9.11 -3.93 -2.00
N LEU A 149 -8.20 -3.21 -1.35
CA LEU A 149 -7.71 -3.57 -0.02
C LEU A 149 -8.81 -3.53 1.05
N GLN A 150 -9.74 -2.58 0.96
CA GLN A 150 -10.94 -2.56 1.82
C GLN A 150 -11.80 -3.81 1.61
N ASN A 151 -12.00 -4.25 0.36
CA ASN A 151 -12.72 -5.49 0.05
C ASN A 151 -12.01 -6.74 0.61
N ILE A 152 -10.68 -6.82 0.48
CA ILE A 152 -9.89 -7.91 1.08
C ILE A 152 -10.11 -7.94 2.59
N TRP A 153 -10.06 -6.77 3.25
CA TRP A 153 -10.31 -6.67 4.68
C TRP A 153 -11.71 -7.18 5.05
N HIS A 154 -12.76 -6.72 4.36
CA HIS A 154 -14.14 -7.17 4.62
C HIS A 154 -14.31 -8.68 4.44
N LEU A 155 -13.77 -9.25 3.35
CA LEU A 155 -13.84 -10.70 3.13
C LEU A 155 -13.11 -11.47 4.23
N ARG A 156 -11.93 -11.02 4.66
CA ARG A 156 -11.19 -11.65 5.76
C ARG A 156 -11.94 -11.58 7.09
N GLN A 157 -12.64 -10.48 7.39
CA GLN A 157 -13.50 -10.40 8.58
C GLN A 157 -14.72 -11.32 8.48
N ALA A 158 -15.29 -11.50 7.28
CA ALA A 158 -16.44 -12.38 7.07
C ALA A 158 -16.07 -13.87 7.11
N CYS A 159 -14.83 -14.23 6.74
CA CYS A 159 -14.36 -15.62 6.67
C CYS A 159 -13.65 -16.10 7.94
N ILE A 160 -13.82 -15.43 9.09
CA ILE A 160 -13.18 -15.86 10.36
C ILE A 160 -13.66 -17.27 10.71
N GLY A 161 -12.76 -18.25 10.67
CA GLY A 161 -13.05 -19.65 10.98
C GLY A 161 -13.67 -20.47 9.84
N GLN A 162 -13.63 -19.98 8.60
CA GLN A 162 -14.13 -20.70 7.41
C GLN A 162 -13.02 -20.84 6.35
N GLU A 163 -13.15 -21.85 5.48
CA GLU A 163 -12.26 -22.02 4.32
C GLU A 163 -12.36 -20.83 3.36
N GLU A 164 -11.25 -20.54 2.66
CA GLU A 164 -11.11 -19.35 1.84
C GLU A 164 -12.20 -19.22 0.77
N SER A 165 -12.93 -18.11 0.81
CA SER A 165 -14.06 -17.83 -0.07
C SER A 165 -13.64 -17.62 -1.53
N ALA A 166 -14.48 -18.07 -2.47
CA ALA A 166 -14.43 -17.71 -3.90
C ALA A 166 -14.31 -16.20 -4.16
N GLY A 167 -14.68 -15.36 -3.17
CA GLY A 167 -14.46 -13.91 -3.19
C GLY A 167 -12.98 -13.50 -3.30
N LEU A 168 -12.05 -14.18 -2.61
CA LEU A 168 -10.62 -13.82 -2.65
C LEU A 168 -10.00 -14.11 -4.02
N SER A 169 -10.38 -15.21 -4.66
CA SER A 169 -9.97 -15.53 -6.04
C SER A 169 -10.45 -14.49 -7.05
N ARG A 170 -11.66 -13.95 -6.87
CA ARG A 170 -12.17 -12.84 -7.71
C ARG A 170 -11.33 -11.58 -7.53
N ILE A 171 -10.92 -11.26 -6.31
CA ILE A 171 -10.03 -10.11 -6.05
C ILE A 171 -8.64 -10.32 -6.67
N ALA A 172 -8.10 -11.54 -6.67
CA ALA A 172 -6.83 -11.82 -7.34
C ALA A 172 -6.85 -11.39 -8.82
N TYR A 173 -7.96 -11.65 -9.51
CA TYR A 173 -8.16 -11.20 -10.89
C TYR A 173 -8.23 -9.67 -11.00
N SER A 174 -8.89 -9.01 -10.05
CA SER A 174 -8.94 -7.54 -9.97
C SER A 174 -7.56 -6.91 -9.81
N LEU A 175 -6.66 -7.52 -9.03
CA LEU A 175 -5.28 -7.04 -8.88
C LEU A 175 -4.50 -7.15 -10.20
N GLN A 176 -4.64 -8.26 -10.92
CA GLN A 176 -4.01 -8.44 -12.24
C GLN A 176 -4.50 -7.38 -13.24
N LYS A 177 -5.80 -7.10 -13.25
CA LYS A 177 -6.38 -6.01 -14.05
C LYS A 177 -5.82 -4.66 -13.67
N TRP A 178 -5.75 -4.35 -12.38
CA TRP A 178 -5.19 -3.09 -11.87
C TRP A 178 -3.74 -2.88 -12.31
N GLN A 179 -2.94 -3.96 -12.34
CA GLN A 179 -1.56 -3.93 -12.84
C GLN A 179 -1.52 -3.65 -14.35
N ALA A 180 -2.32 -4.36 -15.14
CA ALA A 180 -2.39 -4.19 -16.60
C ALA A 180 -2.81 -2.77 -17.01
N MET A 181 -3.68 -2.12 -16.22
CA MET A 181 -4.01 -0.70 -16.40
C MET A 181 -2.78 0.21 -16.31
N GLY A 182 -1.75 -0.18 -15.55
CA GLY A 182 -0.51 0.59 -15.45
C GLY A 182 0.48 0.37 -16.56
N ASP A 183 0.67 -0.88 -16.95
CA ASP A 183 1.63 -1.23 -18.00
C ASP A 183 1.22 -0.62 -19.34
N SER A 184 -0.10 -0.44 -19.56
CA SER A 184 -0.68 0.24 -20.73
C SER A 184 -0.31 1.73 -20.83
N GLY A 185 0.04 2.39 -19.72
CA GLY A 185 0.50 3.79 -19.70
C GLY A 185 2.02 3.95 -19.73
N ILE A 186 2.76 2.91 -19.33
CA ILE A 186 4.23 2.91 -19.20
C ILE A 186 4.93 2.78 -20.57
N ALA A 187 4.22 2.39 -21.64
CA ALA A 187 4.77 2.35 -23.00
C ALA A 187 5.22 3.73 -23.56
N SER A 188 5.06 4.83 -22.82
CA SER A 188 5.56 6.17 -23.20
C SER A 188 6.67 6.76 -22.32
N SER A 189 7.08 6.11 -21.23
CA SER A 189 8.19 6.63 -20.40
C SER A 189 9.10 5.51 -19.87
N THR A 190 10.16 5.26 -20.63
CA THR A 190 11.33 4.48 -20.24
C THR A 190 12.14 5.22 -19.18
N SER A 191 11.62 5.32 -17.95
CA SER A 191 12.38 5.14 -16.70
C SER A 191 11.44 5.28 -15.51
N LEU A 192 11.26 4.23 -14.72
CA LEU A 192 10.80 4.35 -13.34
C LEU A 192 11.93 4.97 -12.51
N ARG A 193 12.22 6.25 -12.72
CA ARG A 193 12.76 7.07 -11.65
C ARG A 193 11.56 7.41 -10.77
N SER A 194 11.60 6.95 -9.52
CA SER A 194 10.52 7.06 -8.52
C SER A 194 10.08 8.51 -8.21
N THR A 195 10.73 9.50 -8.82
CA THR A 195 10.50 10.94 -8.64
C THR A 195 9.44 11.54 -9.55
N ASP A 196 9.18 10.94 -10.72
CA ASP A 196 8.39 11.61 -11.76
C ASP A 196 6.87 11.48 -11.52
N ASP A 197 6.44 10.42 -10.81
CA ASP A 197 5.08 10.27 -10.29
C ASP A 197 5.06 9.57 -8.91
N PRO A 198 5.12 10.34 -7.82
CA PRO A 198 5.09 9.80 -6.45
C PRO A 198 3.80 9.03 -6.14
N MET A 199 2.66 9.41 -6.73
CA MET A 199 1.39 8.76 -6.43
C MET A 199 1.30 7.38 -7.07
N LEU A 200 1.81 7.25 -8.29
CA LEU A 200 1.96 5.96 -8.94
C LEU A 200 2.88 5.04 -8.13
N PHE A 201 4.00 5.57 -7.63
CA PHE A 201 4.93 4.82 -6.78
C PHE A 201 4.26 4.32 -5.49
N ILE A 202 3.57 5.22 -4.76
CA ILE A 202 2.84 4.85 -3.52
C ILE A 202 1.77 3.79 -3.82
N SER A 203 1.03 3.94 -4.92
CA SER A 203 0.03 2.95 -5.33
C SER A 203 0.66 1.59 -5.66
N ALA A 204 1.79 1.56 -6.36
CA ALA A 204 2.50 0.32 -6.66
C ALA A 204 3.02 -0.37 -5.40
N ALA A 205 3.40 0.38 -4.36
CA ALA A 205 3.82 -0.16 -3.07
C ALA A 205 2.69 -0.81 -2.25
N MET A 206 1.42 -0.51 -2.55
CA MET A 206 0.25 -1.16 -1.92
C MET A 206 -0.06 -2.53 -2.52
N LEU A 207 0.36 -2.78 -3.75
CA LEU A 207 0.04 -4.00 -4.49
C LEU A 207 0.60 -5.26 -3.79
N PRO A 208 1.86 -5.30 -3.29
CA PRO A 208 2.33 -6.43 -2.49
C PRO A 208 1.45 -6.70 -1.27
N VAL A 209 1.01 -5.65 -0.56
CA VAL A 209 0.13 -5.79 0.62
C VAL A 209 -1.21 -6.41 0.25
N ALA A 210 -1.77 -6.07 -0.91
CA ALA A 210 -2.99 -6.68 -1.40
C ALA A 210 -2.81 -8.17 -1.68
N TYR A 211 -1.74 -8.56 -2.39
CA TYR A 211 -1.42 -9.97 -2.63
C TYR A 211 -1.16 -10.75 -1.33
N ILE A 212 -0.49 -10.14 -0.36
CA ILE A 212 -0.29 -10.73 0.97
C ILE A 212 -1.63 -10.96 1.66
N GLY A 213 -2.54 -9.97 1.63
CA GLY A 213 -3.88 -10.10 2.20
C GLY A 213 -4.74 -11.17 1.55
N LEU A 214 -4.45 -11.55 0.29
CA LEU A 214 -5.07 -12.71 -0.36
C LEU A 214 -4.51 -14.06 0.11
N CYS A 215 -3.32 -14.08 0.70
CA CYS A 215 -2.67 -15.32 1.14
C CYS A 215 -2.78 -15.55 2.65
N VAL A 216 -2.72 -14.48 3.45
CA VAL A 216 -2.68 -14.59 4.92
C VAL A 216 -3.57 -13.56 5.60
N SER A 217 -4.10 -13.92 6.76
CA SER A 217 -4.79 -12.97 7.64
C SER A 217 -3.78 -12.29 8.57
N SER A 218 -3.44 -11.03 8.29
CA SER A 218 -2.56 -10.21 9.13
C SER A 218 -3.31 -9.43 10.24
N ALA A 219 -4.56 -9.82 10.54
CA ALA A 219 -5.42 -9.11 11.49
C ALA A 219 -4.78 -8.94 12.87
N LEU A 220 -4.12 -9.98 13.40
CA LEU A 220 -3.50 -9.95 14.73
C LEU A 220 -2.20 -9.14 14.77
N SER A 221 -1.34 -9.27 13.75
CA SER A 221 -0.10 -8.47 13.68
C SER A 221 -0.43 -6.98 13.51
N ARG A 222 -1.41 -6.64 12.67
CA ARG A 222 -1.93 -5.27 12.50
C ARG A 222 -2.59 -4.74 13.78
N ALA A 223 -3.38 -5.56 14.48
CA ALA A 223 -3.94 -5.18 15.77
C ALA A 223 -2.86 -4.94 16.85
N ALA A 224 -1.77 -5.71 16.83
CA ALA A 224 -0.63 -5.49 17.72
C ALA A 224 0.09 -4.17 17.41
N VAL A 225 0.21 -3.78 16.13
CA VAL A 225 0.80 -2.48 15.74
C VAL A 225 0.03 -1.31 16.35
N ARG A 226 -1.28 -1.44 16.58
CA ARG A 226 -2.10 -0.43 17.27
C ARG A 226 -1.65 -0.16 18.71
N THR A 227 -1.03 -1.14 19.38
CA THR A 227 -0.52 -0.98 20.76
C THR A 227 0.72 -0.10 20.83
N GLN A 228 1.41 0.07 19.70
CA GLN A 228 2.72 0.72 19.61
C GLN A 228 3.78 0.18 20.59
N ASP A 229 3.58 -1.04 21.12
CA ASP A 229 4.54 -1.73 21.97
C ASP A 229 5.38 -2.71 21.13
N PRO A 230 6.70 -2.51 21.01
CA PRO A 230 7.56 -3.38 20.23
C PRO A 230 7.53 -4.85 20.66
N GLY A 231 7.36 -5.13 21.96
CA GLY A 231 7.33 -6.50 22.48
C GLY A 231 6.06 -7.24 22.05
N THR A 232 4.91 -6.59 22.19
CA THR A 232 3.61 -7.11 21.77
C THR A 232 3.57 -7.37 20.26
N ILE A 233 4.12 -6.43 19.47
CA ILE A 233 4.23 -6.59 18.01
C ILE A 233 5.13 -7.79 17.67
N ALA A 234 6.31 -7.89 18.27
CA ALA A 234 7.25 -9.00 18.04
C ALA A 234 6.61 -10.36 18.38
N ASN A 235 5.90 -10.45 19.51
CA ASN A 235 5.20 -11.66 19.91
C ASN A 235 4.08 -12.03 18.93
N ALA A 236 3.32 -11.05 18.44
CA ALA A 236 2.27 -11.28 17.44
C ALA A 236 2.85 -11.83 16.12
N ILE A 237 4.00 -11.31 15.67
CA ILE A 237 4.71 -11.81 14.50
C ILE A 237 5.14 -13.28 14.72
N ALA A 238 5.69 -13.59 15.89
CA ALA A 238 6.25 -14.92 16.19
C ALA A 238 5.19 -16.03 16.34
N THR A 239 3.97 -15.69 16.77
CA THR A 239 2.94 -16.67 17.17
C THR A 239 1.91 -16.97 16.09
N ARG A 240 1.69 -16.05 15.14
CA ARG A 240 0.51 -16.08 14.25
C ARG A 240 0.80 -15.74 12.78
N PHE A 241 2.04 -15.46 12.42
CA PHE A 241 2.45 -15.36 11.02
C PHE A 241 2.97 -16.71 10.46
N ASN A 242 2.59 -17.83 11.08
CA ASN A 242 3.00 -19.17 10.65
C ASN A 242 2.02 -19.81 9.64
N ASP A 243 0.94 -19.11 9.29
CA ASP A 243 -0.09 -19.60 8.36
C ASP A 243 0.29 -19.40 6.88
N VAL A 244 1.57 -19.08 6.60
CA VAL A 244 2.04 -18.91 5.22
C VAL A 244 2.20 -20.28 4.58
N GLU A 245 1.19 -20.70 3.82
CA GLU A 245 1.24 -21.92 3.03
C GLU A 245 2.00 -21.71 1.71
N ARG A 246 2.78 -22.72 1.30
CA ARG A 246 3.47 -22.71 0.00
C ARG A 246 2.45 -22.93 -1.12
N SER A 247 2.22 -21.91 -1.93
CA SER A 247 1.25 -21.95 -3.03
C SER A 247 1.65 -20.98 -4.13
N LYS A 248 1.02 -21.08 -5.31
CA LYS A 248 1.24 -20.12 -6.40
C LYS A 248 0.89 -18.68 -5.98
N ALA A 249 -0.14 -18.52 -5.14
CA ALA A 249 -0.56 -17.22 -4.63
C ALA A 249 0.52 -16.63 -3.70
N SER A 250 1.04 -17.44 -2.76
CA SER A 250 2.08 -16.96 -1.84
C SER A 250 3.41 -16.68 -2.54
N THR A 251 3.79 -17.46 -3.55
CA THR A 251 4.94 -17.17 -4.42
C THR A 251 4.76 -15.86 -5.19
N THR A 252 3.55 -15.57 -5.68
CA THR A 252 3.23 -14.29 -6.35
C THR A 252 3.35 -13.12 -5.37
N ALA A 253 2.81 -13.26 -4.16
CA ALA A 253 2.95 -12.26 -3.11
C ALA A 253 4.42 -12.02 -2.71
N ALA A 254 5.22 -13.10 -2.63
CA ALA A 254 6.65 -13.02 -2.30
C ALA A 254 7.46 -12.30 -3.39
N LEU A 255 7.15 -12.54 -4.67
CA LEU A 255 7.75 -11.80 -5.78
C LEU A 255 7.48 -10.29 -5.67
N HIS A 256 6.24 -9.91 -5.38
CA HIS A 256 5.86 -8.51 -5.21
C HIS A 256 6.54 -7.86 -3.99
N ALA A 257 6.62 -8.55 -2.85
CA ALA A 257 7.34 -8.09 -1.66
C ALA A 257 8.85 -7.93 -1.92
N THR A 258 9.45 -8.86 -2.67
CA THR A 258 10.88 -8.82 -3.03
C THR A 258 11.19 -7.65 -3.97
N ARG A 259 10.34 -7.38 -4.96
CA ARG A 259 10.50 -6.20 -5.85
C ARG A 259 10.43 -4.89 -5.09
N LEU A 260 9.52 -4.81 -4.11
CA LEU A 260 9.41 -3.64 -3.24
C LEU A 260 10.70 -3.45 -2.43
N LEU A 261 11.24 -4.50 -1.80
CA LEU A 261 12.53 -4.45 -1.13
C LEU A 261 13.64 -3.91 -2.03
N ASN A 262 13.79 -4.51 -3.21
CA ASN A 262 14.83 -4.17 -4.15
C ASN A 262 14.76 -2.68 -4.51
N THR A 263 13.54 -2.17 -4.69
CA THR A 263 13.32 -0.74 -4.92
C THR A 263 13.79 0.12 -3.73
N PHE A 264 13.45 -0.26 -2.50
CA PHE A 264 13.91 0.47 -1.30
C PHE A 264 15.43 0.46 -1.15
N VAL A 265 16.08 -0.69 -1.34
CA VAL A 265 17.54 -0.81 -1.21
C VAL A 265 18.24 0.02 -2.28
N ARG A 266 17.76 -0.03 -3.53
CA ARG A 266 18.30 0.77 -4.65
C ARG A 266 18.14 2.27 -4.51
N ILE A 267 16.99 2.73 -3.99
CA ILE A 267 16.80 4.16 -3.68
C ILE A 267 17.77 4.58 -2.56
N GLY A 268 18.22 3.63 -1.74
CA GLY A 268 19.26 3.80 -0.75
C GLY A 268 18.66 3.92 0.64
N ILE A 269 18.97 2.94 1.49
CA ILE A 269 18.56 2.87 2.91
C ILE A 269 18.86 4.19 3.66
N ASN A 270 19.94 4.88 3.28
CA ASN A 270 20.37 6.15 3.88
C ASN A 270 19.72 7.41 3.29
N LEU A 271 18.97 7.28 2.20
CA LEU A 271 18.28 8.39 1.53
C LEU A 271 16.81 8.50 1.96
N ILE A 272 16.24 7.41 2.48
CA ILE A 272 14.82 7.25 2.89
C ILE A 272 14.35 8.27 3.94
N GLY A 273 15.27 8.98 4.60
CA GLY A 273 14.94 10.08 5.53
C GLY A 273 15.53 11.44 5.16
N ARG A 274 16.26 11.57 4.04
CA ARG A 274 16.96 12.81 3.66
C ARG A 274 16.40 13.48 2.41
N THR A 275 15.73 12.75 1.53
CA THR A 275 15.09 13.30 0.34
C THR A 275 13.57 13.31 0.49
N THR A 276 12.96 14.47 0.22
CA THR A 276 11.51 14.69 0.03
C THR A 276 10.59 13.88 0.95
N PRO A 277 10.26 14.38 2.16
CA PRO A 277 9.36 13.74 3.14
C PRO A 277 8.01 13.25 2.58
N LEU A 278 7.56 13.82 1.45
CA LEU A 278 6.32 13.46 0.77
C LEU A 278 6.37 12.09 0.06
N VAL A 279 7.54 11.62 -0.37
CA VAL A 279 7.69 10.30 -1.01
C VAL A 279 7.74 9.18 0.04
N TRP A 280 8.28 9.48 1.22
CA TRP A 280 8.44 8.54 2.33
C TRP A 280 7.32 8.70 3.36
N SER A 281 6.09 8.57 2.88
CA SER A 281 4.90 8.62 3.74
C SER A 281 4.91 7.50 4.78
N VAL A 282 4.23 7.72 5.90
CA VAL A 282 4.03 6.69 6.94
C VAL A 282 3.37 5.43 6.36
N GLN A 283 2.51 5.59 5.33
CA GLN A 283 1.88 4.49 4.59
C GLN A 283 2.91 3.53 4.01
N LEU A 284 3.94 4.07 3.36
CA LEU A 284 4.96 3.27 2.70
C LEU A 284 5.76 2.42 3.70
N HIS A 285 6.02 2.95 4.91
CA HIS A 285 6.66 2.20 6.00
C HIS A 285 5.74 1.11 6.56
N LEU A 286 4.45 1.38 6.71
CA LEU A 286 3.48 0.39 7.20
C LEU A 286 3.30 -0.76 6.19
N HIS A 287 3.20 -0.45 4.90
CA HIS A 287 3.11 -1.44 3.83
C HIS A 287 4.39 -2.28 3.73
N SER A 288 5.57 -1.64 3.80
CA SER A 288 6.84 -2.35 3.71
C SER A 288 7.13 -3.24 4.92
N PHE A 289 6.67 -2.86 6.11
CA PHE A 289 6.74 -3.68 7.32
C PHE A 289 5.98 -5.02 7.15
N GLU A 290 4.76 -4.99 6.62
CA GLU A 290 4.00 -6.21 6.37
C GLU A 290 4.66 -7.09 5.29
N CYS A 291 5.21 -6.48 4.24
CA CYS A 291 5.96 -7.18 3.20
C CYS A 291 7.21 -7.88 3.75
N CYS A 292 7.92 -7.22 4.67
CA CYS A 292 9.12 -7.76 5.32
C CYS A 292 8.80 -9.03 6.12
N ILE A 293 7.76 -8.95 6.96
CA ILE A 293 7.32 -10.09 7.79
C ILE A 293 6.88 -11.24 6.88
N PHE A 294 6.05 -10.95 5.87
CA PHE A 294 5.58 -11.97 4.94
C PHE A 294 6.73 -12.66 4.22
N LEU A 295 7.67 -11.91 3.66
CA LEU A 295 8.78 -12.48 2.89
C LEU A 295 9.69 -13.33 3.77
N SER A 296 9.97 -12.89 5.00
CA SER A 296 10.72 -13.68 5.98
C SER A 296 10.01 -15.01 6.27
N LYS A 297 8.70 -14.96 6.56
CA LYS A 297 7.91 -16.15 6.90
C LYS A 297 7.70 -17.10 5.74
N TRP A 298 7.51 -16.57 4.53
CA TRP A 298 7.44 -17.35 3.31
C TRP A 298 8.74 -18.09 3.03
N LEU A 299 9.90 -17.43 3.17
CA LEU A 299 11.20 -18.09 3.03
C LEU A 299 11.43 -19.12 4.15
N GLU A 300 11.08 -18.80 5.40
CA GLU A 300 11.16 -19.77 6.50
C GLU A 300 10.35 -21.04 6.18
N ALA A 301 9.10 -20.89 5.72
CA ALA A 301 8.24 -22.00 5.32
C ALA A 301 8.81 -22.76 4.10
N LEU A 302 9.34 -22.06 3.10
CA LEU A 302 9.93 -22.66 1.90
C LEU A 302 11.17 -23.51 2.23
N TYR A 303 12.04 -23.01 3.12
CA TYR A 303 13.21 -23.74 3.60
C TYR A 303 12.83 -24.94 4.48
N GLN A 304 11.78 -24.84 5.29
CA GLN A 304 11.29 -26.00 6.06
C GLN A 304 10.67 -27.06 5.14
N ALA A 305 9.93 -26.63 4.12
CA ALA A 305 9.32 -27.52 3.14
C ALA A 305 10.33 -28.16 2.17
N SER A 306 11.52 -27.56 2.01
CA SER A 306 12.57 -28.06 1.11
C SER A 306 13.09 -29.46 1.50
N ALA A 307 12.94 -29.83 2.78
CA ALA A 307 13.22 -31.19 3.25
C ALA A 307 12.31 -32.25 2.62
N LYS A 308 11.14 -31.85 2.10
CA LYS A 308 10.10 -32.74 1.55
C LYS A 308 9.85 -32.56 0.05
N SER A 309 10.14 -31.39 -0.51
CA SER A 309 9.83 -31.06 -1.91
C SER A 309 10.85 -30.09 -2.52
N HIS A 310 11.17 -30.31 -3.79
CA HIS A 310 12.07 -29.44 -4.54
C HIS A 310 11.45 -28.07 -4.81
N TRP A 311 12.30 -27.05 -4.91
CA TRP A 311 11.87 -25.69 -5.24
C TRP A 311 11.59 -25.55 -6.73
N ASN A 312 10.52 -24.81 -7.05
CA ASN A 312 10.21 -24.48 -8.44
C ASN A 312 11.12 -23.34 -8.95
N PRO A 313 11.18 -23.12 -10.29
CA PRO A 313 12.03 -22.10 -10.87
C PRO A 313 11.70 -20.68 -10.38
N GLU A 314 10.41 -20.36 -10.16
CA GLU A 314 10.02 -19.04 -9.68
C GLU A 314 10.52 -18.77 -8.25
N GLU A 315 10.40 -19.76 -7.35
CA GLU A 315 10.88 -19.69 -5.97
C GLU A 315 12.40 -19.48 -5.90
N LYS A 316 13.16 -20.22 -6.72
CA LYS A 316 14.63 -20.04 -6.83
C LYS A 316 14.98 -18.65 -7.35
N SER A 317 14.23 -18.14 -8.33
CA SER A 317 14.44 -16.79 -8.86
C SER A 317 14.17 -15.70 -7.82
N ILE A 318 13.13 -15.87 -7.00
CA ILE A 318 12.82 -14.94 -5.89
C ILE A 318 13.95 -14.99 -4.85
N GLU A 319 14.40 -16.17 -4.45
CA GLU A 319 15.54 -16.30 -3.51
C GLU A 319 16.80 -15.60 -4.05
N ALA A 320 17.15 -15.85 -5.31
CA ALA A 320 18.30 -15.21 -5.94
C ALA A 320 18.18 -13.67 -5.89
N MET A 321 17.01 -13.12 -6.24
CA MET A 321 16.74 -11.69 -6.17
C MET A 321 16.87 -11.13 -4.74
N VAL A 322 16.42 -11.89 -3.73
CA VAL A 322 16.62 -11.52 -2.32
C VAL A 322 18.10 -11.50 -1.96
N LEU A 323 18.87 -12.52 -2.35
CA LEU A 323 20.30 -12.60 -2.05
C LEU A 323 21.09 -11.46 -2.70
N GLU A 324 20.81 -11.15 -3.97
CA GLU A 324 21.37 -10.01 -4.69
C GLU A 324 21.05 -8.70 -3.95
N THR A 325 19.79 -8.51 -3.58
CA THR A 325 19.36 -7.31 -2.86
C THR A 325 20.03 -7.19 -1.49
N LEU A 326 20.18 -8.30 -0.77
CA LEU A 326 20.87 -8.32 0.53
C LEU A 326 22.38 -8.10 0.40
N ALA A 327 23.00 -8.39 -0.75
CA ALA A 327 24.41 -8.13 -0.99
C ALA A 327 24.70 -6.62 -1.12
N GLU A 328 23.72 -5.82 -1.55
CA GLU A 328 23.80 -4.35 -1.56
C GLU A 328 23.71 -3.75 -0.13
N VAL A 329 23.17 -4.51 0.83
CA VAL A 329 23.05 -4.09 2.23
C VAL A 329 24.28 -4.51 3.03
N LYS A 330 24.99 -3.54 3.61
CA LYS A 330 26.16 -3.80 4.47
C LYS A 330 25.74 -4.34 5.84
N LEU A 331 25.39 -5.62 5.89
CA LEU A 331 25.08 -6.31 7.14
C LEU A 331 26.37 -6.63 7.94
N PRO A 332 26.38 -6.43 9.27
CA PRO A 332 27.43 -6.94 10.15
C PRO A 332 27.69 -8.44 9.96
N ALA A 333 28.93 -8.89 10.13
CA ALA A 333 29.34 -10.28 9.83
C ALA A 333 28.52 -11.33 10.60
N ASN A 334 28.17 -11.06 11.86
CA ASN A 334 27.33 -11.93 12.68
C ASN A 334 25.90 -12.07 12.11
N LEU A 335 25.37 -11.01 11.46
CA LEU A 335 24.06 -11.01 10.83
C LEU A 335 24.11 -11.62 9.43
N ALA A 336 25.20 -11.41 8.69
CA ALA A 336 25.41 -11.99 7.37
C ALA A 336 25.49 -13.52 7.38
N ALA A 337 25.97 -14.11 8.47
CA ALA A 337 26.02 -15.56 8.68
C ALA A 337 24.66 -16.19 9.02
N ARG A 338 23.60 -15.40 9.19
CA ARG A 338 22.26 -15.89 9.54
C ARG A 338 21.50 -16.42 8.32
N PRO A 339 20.46 -17.25 8.52
CA PRO A 339 19.56 -17.66 7.44
C PRO A 339 18.96 -16.46 6.70
N ILE A 340 18.67 -16.62 5.42
CA ILE A 340 18.19 -15.57 4.53
C ILE A 340 16.95 -14.83 5.07
N TYR A 341 15.98 -15.56 5.65
CA TYR A 341 14.77 -14.97 6.22
C TYR A 341 15.06 -14.04 7.41
N ALA A 342 16.06 -14.33 8.24
CA ALA A 342 16.47 -13.44 9.33
C ALA A 342 17.20 -12.19 8.78
N ARG A 343 18.07 -12.38 7.77
CA ARG A 343 18.81 -11.28 7.12
C ARG A 343 17.89 -10.22 6.52
N ILE A 344 16.75 -10.63 5.95
CA ILE A 344 15.69 -9.74 5.47
C ILE A 344 15.19 -8.83 6.58
N ILE A 345 14.79 -9.40 7.72
CA ILE A 345 14.25 -8.60 8.82
C ILE A 345 15.28 -7.57 9.30
N TYR A 346 16.56 -7.95 9.40
CA TYR A 346 17.63 -7.03 9.76
C TYR A 346 17.83 -5.92 8.72
N ALA A 347 17.86 -6.26 7.44
CA ALA A 347 18.01 -5.29 6.36
C ALA A 347 16.88 -4.24 6.38
N TRP A 348 15.64 -4.65 6.63
CA TRP A 348 14.52 -3.71 6.80
C TRP A 348 14.57 -2.92 8.10
N ALA A 349 15.00 -3.53 9.21
CA ALA A 349 15.13 -2.82 10.47
C ALA A 349 16.11 -1.63 10.33
N LEU A 350 17.19 -1.79 9.54
CA LEU A 350 18.11 -0.69 9.21
C LEU A 350 17.43 0.45 8.43
N MET A 351 16.44 0.14 7.59
CA MET A 351 15.65 1.17 6.88
C MET A 351 14.80 2.00 7.83
N PHE A 352 14.48 1.49 9.02
CA PHE A 352 13.70 2.20 10.03
C PHE A 352 14.57 2.99 11.03
N ASP A 353 15.90 2.93 10.93
CA ASP A 353 16.84 3.72 11.75
C ASP A 353 17.12 5.14 11.21
N GLY A 354 16.45 5.54 10.12
CA GLY A 354 16.59 6.89 9.55
C GLY A 354 16.09 8.00 10.48
N PRO A 355 16.32 9.28 10.13
CA PRO A 355 15.79 10.41 10.89
C PRO A 355 14.27 10.27 11.07
N VAL A 356 13.83 10.31 12.32
CA VAL A 356 12.46 9.97 12.72
C VAL A 356 11.51 11.08 12.30
N LEU A 357 10.92 10.93 11.10
CA LEU A 357 9.77 11.74 10.70
C LEU A 357 8.48 11.22 11.34
N TRP A 358 8.38 9.90 11.55
CA TRP A 358 7.19 9.23 12.05
C TRP A 358 7.52 8.35 13.25
N GLY A 359 6.99 8.65 14.43
CA GLY A 359 7.31 7.94 15.68
C GLY A 359 6.89 6.47 15.73
N ILE A 360 6.00 6.01 14.84
CA ILE A 360 5.71 4.58 14.68
C ILE A 360 6.87 3.82 14.04
N VAL A 361 7.70 4.46 13.21
CA VAL A 361 8.76 3.78 12.44
C VAL A 361 9.82 3.16 13.37
N PRO A 362 10.36 3.87 14.38
CA PRO A 362 11.25 3.27 15.37
C PRO A 362 10.63 2.11 16.15
N VAL A 363 9.32 2.20 16.46
CA VAL A 363 8.59 1.12 17.16
C VAL A 363 8.57 -0.15 16.29
N LEU A 364 8.24 -0.02 15.00
CA LEU A 364 8.27 -1.14 14.05
C LEU A 364 9.68 -1.72 13.91
N GLY A 365 10.70 -0.86 13.79
CA GLY A 365 12.11 -1.28 13.69
C GLY A 365 12.57 -2.07 14.92
N LYS A 366 12.20 -1.61 16.12
CA LYS A 366 12.48 -2.32 17.37
C LYS A 366 11.72 -3.64 17.46
N ALA A 367 10.47 -3.70 17.01
CA ALA A 367 9.68 -4.93 16.99
C ALA A 367 10.30 -5.99 16.07
N LEU A 368 10.77 -5.59 14.89
CA LEU A 368 11.49 -6.47 13.95
C LEU A 368 12.74 -7.08 14.61
N ARG A 369 13.54 -6.29 15.32
CA ARG A 369 14.73 -6.78 16.04
C ARG A 369 14.38 -7.79 17.12
N LEU A 370 13.41 -7.44 17.99
CA LEU A 370 12.96 -8.32 19.06
C LEU A 370 12.42 -9.65 18.52
N TYR A 371 11.72 -9.62 17.39
CA TYR A 371 11.24 -10.81 16.72
C TYR A 371 12.39 -11.72 16.26
N VAL A 372 13.45 -11.17 15.66
CA VAL A 372 14.58 -12.00 15.23
C VAL A 372 15.37 -12.53 16.42
N ASP A 373 15.58 -11.73 17.47
CA ASP A 373 16.24 -12.20 18.70
C ASP A 373 15.49 -13.39 19.32
N ASP A 374 14.15 -13.42 19.19
CA ASP A 374 13.33 -14.55 19.63
C ASP A 374 13.44 -15.77 18.69
N LEU A 375 13.44 -15.56 17.37
CA LEU A 375 13.72 -16.63 16.40
C LEU A 375 15.07 -17.32 16.68
N GLU A 376 16.07 -16.56 17.11
CA GLU A 376 17.39 -17.08 17.46
C GLU A 376 17.37 -17.89 18.75
N ARG A 377 16.59 -17.48 19.75
CA ARG A 377 16.45 -18.20 21.03
C ARG A 377 15.73 -19.53 20.89
N ARG A 378 14.74 -19.65 20.00
CA ARG A 378 13.97 -20.91 19.80
C ARG A 378 14.75 -22.04 19.12
N LYS A 379 15.96 -21.76 18.60
CA LYS A 379 16.82 -22.75 17.91
C LYS A 379 17.99 -23.25 18.75
N ARG A 380 18.22 -22.65 19.91
CA ARG A 380 19.12 -23.17 20.94
C ARG A 380 18.31 -24.04 21.89
#